data_AF-A0A9W8E076-F1
#
_entry.id   AF-A0A9W8E076-F1
#
_cell.length_a   1.000
_cell.length_b   1.000
_cell.length_c   1.000
_cell.angle_alpha   90.00
_cell.angle_beta   90.00
_cell.angle_gamma   90.00
#
_symmetry.space_group_name_H-M   'P 1'
#
loop_
_entity.id
_entity.type
_entity.pdbx_description
1 polymer ?
#
loop_
_entity_poly.entity_id
_entity_poly.type
_entity_poly.pdbx_seq_one_letter_code
_entity_poly.pdbx_strand_id
1 'polypeptide(L)'
;MFGLIRNLPAALPARSSGTTLLARSFSISPLAARSALHLNFPPSVSSTPSHHRDVSSGRSIAVLTANPMAPYSRLNGILSGNNIRRELRLKRRYEKPNKKRVRLSIERSNKRFNAMVREKMELVDKMRRM
;
A
#
# COMPACT_ATOMS: atom_id res chain seq x y z
N MET A 1 26.96 10.44 -34.86
CA MET A 1 25.85 10.72 -35.79
C MET A 1 24.68 11.27 -35.02
N PHE A 2 24.20 12.43 -35.46
CA PHE A 2 23.13 13.24 -34.89
C PHE A 2 21.75 12.83 -35.42
N GLY A 3 20.68 13.17 -34.70
CA GLY A 3 19.28 13.20 -35.17
C GLY A 3 18.51 11.91 -34.88
N LEU A 4 17.32 11.91 -34.27
CA LEU A 4 16.19 12.79 -34.51
C LEU A 4 15.38 13.11 -33.24
N ILE A 5 15.04 14.39 -33.13
CA ILE A 5 14.06 14.97 -32.21
C ILE A 5 12.71 15.04 -32.96
N ARG A 6 11.62 15.00 -32.18
CA ARG A 6 10.27 15.58 -32.39
C ARG A 6 9.17 14.59 -32.74
N ASN A 7 8.21 14.48 -31.83
CA ASN A 7 6.83 14.85 -32.14
C ASN A 7 6.12 15.28 -30.84
N LEU A 8 5.99 16.60 -30.69
CA LEU A 8 5.11 17.28 -29.74
C LEU A 8 3.84 17.67 -30.51
N PRO A 9 2.63 17.32 -30.08
CA PRO A 9 1.44 17.98 -30.58
C PRO A 9 1.13 19.23 -29.76
N ALA A 10 1.06 20.35 -30.47
CA ALA A 10 0.59 21.65 -30.02
C ALA A 10 -0.94 21.66 -29.89
N ALA A 11 -1.48 22.36 -28.88
CA ALA A 11 -2.67 23.21 -28.98
C ALA A 11 -2.97 23.87 -27.62
N LEU A 12 -2.80 25.19 -27.57
CA LEU A 12 -3.40 26.08 -26.57
C LEU A 12 -4.80 26.48 -27.07
N PRO A 13 -5.84 26.52 -26.22
CA PRO A 13 -6.99 27.37 -26.46
C PRO A 13 -6.87 28.71 -25.71
N ALA A 14 -7.37 29.73 -26.38
CA ALA A 14 -7.21 31.14 -26.08
C ALA A 14 -8.11 31.64 -24.93
N ARG A 15 -7.53 32.59 -24.19
CA ARG A 15 -8.11 33.81 -23.60
C ARG A 15 -9.60 34.08 -23.89
N SER A 16 -10.38 34.26 -22.82
CA SER A 16 -11.51 35.19 -22.83
C SER A 16 -11.45 36.12 -21.63
N SER A 17 -11.35 37.41 -21.96
CA SER A 17 -11.41 38.56 -21.08
C SER A 17 -12.86 38.82 -20.70
N GLY A 18 -13.14 39.16 -19.44
CA GLY A 18 -14.50 39.44 -19.00
C GLY A 18 -14.54 40.15 -17.66
N THR A 19 -13.92 41.33 -17.59
CA THR A 19 -14.19 42.35 -16.57
C THR A 19 -15.64 42.82 -16.67
N THR A 20 -16.42 42.73 -15.60
CA THR A 20 -17.47 43.72 -15.28
C THR A 20 -17.62 43.84 -13.77
N LEU A 21 -17.08 44.93 -13.24
CA LEU A 21 -17.51 45.52 -11.98
C LEU A 21 -18.85 46.23 -12.25
N LEU A 22 -19.90 45.87 -11.53
CA LEU A 22 -21.01 46.79 -11.30
C LEU A 22 -21.34 46.81 -9.81
N ALA A 23 -21.15 47.99 -9.24
CA ALA A 23 -21.49 48.35 -7.88
C ALA A 23 -22.99 48.65 -7.73
N ARG A 24 -23.38 48.80 -6.46
CA ARG A 24 -24.67 49.27 -5.90
C ARG A 24 -25.68 48.14 -5.65
N SER A 25 -26.36 48.07 -4.51
CA SER A 25 -26.59 49.06 -3.44
C SER A 25 -27.03 48.36 -2.16
N PHE A 26 -26.69 48.98 -1.03
CA PHE A 26 -27.17 48.69 0.30
C PHE A 26 -28.70 48.70 0.42
N SER A 27 -29.25 47.72 1.14
CA SER A 27 -30.39 47.95 2.03
C SER A 27 -30.16 47.16 3.32
N ILE A 28 -29.81 47.88 4.38
CA ILE A 28 -29.83 47.38 5.75
C ILE A 28 -31.27 47.48 6.23
N SER A 29 -31.83 46.39 6.73
CA SER A 29 -32.84 46.46 7.78
C SER A 29 -32.68 45.27 8.74
N PRO A 30 -32.88 45.47 10.06
CA PRO A 30 -32.32 44.62 11.09
C PRO A 30 -33.35 43.72 11.78
N LEU A 31 -32.81 42.76 12.53
CA LEU A 31 -33.36 42.21 13.78
C LEU A 31 -34.59 41.28 13.69
N ALA A 32 -34.31 39.98 13.64
CA ALA A 32 -35.09 38.98 14.36
C ALA A 32 -34.13 37.93 14.92
N ALA A 33 -33.60 38.20 16.11
CA ALA A 33 -33.00 37.16 16.94
C ALA A 33 -34.10 36.17 17.34
N ARG A 34 -33.92 34.89 17.04
CA ARG A 34 -34.30 33.76 17.92
C ARG A 34 -34.06 32.40 17.26
N SER A 35 -33.08 31.68 17.83
CA SER A 35 -33.12 30.24 18.13
C SER A 35 -33.60 29.27 17.04
N ALA A 36 -32.65 28.63 16.36
CA ALA A 36 -32.70 27.19 16.06
C ALA A 36 -31.31 26.72 15.59
N LEU A 37 -30.50 26.26 16.54
CA LEU A 37 -29.36 25.39 16.24
C LEU A 37 -29.91 24.04 15.76
N HIS A 38 -30.05 23.87 14.45
CA HIS A 38 -30.13 22.54 13.85
C HIS A 38 -29.27 22.54 12.60
N LEU A 39 -27.96 22.40 12.81
CA LEU A 39 -27.06 22.00 11.74
C LEU A 39 -27.53 20.61 11.30
N ASN A 40 -28.18 20.53 10.14
CA ASN A 40 -28.36 19.27 9.42
C ASN A 40 -26.96 18.77 9.02
N PHE A 41 -26.30 18.09 9.96
CA PHE A 41 -25.12 17.30 9.64
C PHE A 41 -25.60 16.11 8.79
N PRO A 42 -25.09 15.93 7.57
CA PRO A 42 -25.44 14.75 6.79
C PRO A 42 -25.07 13.50 7.59
N PRO A 43 -25.96 12.48 7.66
CA PRO A 43 -25.71 11.29 8.45
C PRO A 43 -24.46 10.55 7.96
N SER A 44 -23.60 10.26 8.94
CA SER A 44 -22.52 9.26 8.98
C SER A 44 -22.20 8.51 7.69
N VAL A 45 -21.00 8.80 7.16
CA VAL A 45 -20.06 7.91 6.47
C VAL A 45 -20.59 6.48 6.29
N SER A 46 -21.13 6.18 5.11
CA SER A 46 -21.16 4.80 4.63
C SER A 46 -19.70 4.39 4.44
N SER A 47 -19.15 3.61 5.36
CA SER A 47 -17.85 2.97 5.21
C SER A 47 -17.96 1.88 4.13
N THR A 48 -18.13 2.28 2.88
CA THR A 48 -17.71 1.44 1.77
C THR A 48 -16.22 1.20 2.00
N PRO A 49 -15.73 -0.03 2.14
CA PRO A 49 -14.29 -0.27 2.21
C PRO A 49 -13.74 0.11 0.83
N SER A 50 -13.37 1.38 0.68
CA SER A 50 -12.53 1.83 -0.42
C SER A 50 -11.24 1.04 -0.24
N HIS A 51 -11.07 -0.03 -1.02
CA HIS A 51 -9.82 -0.77 -1.09
C HIS A 51 -8.77 0.16 -1.72
N HIS A 52 -8.29 1.12 -0.94
CA HIS A 52 -7.16 1.93 -1.32
C HIS A 52 -5.99 0.94 -1.47
N ARG A 53 -5.46 0.83 -2.70
CA ARG A 53 -4.34 -0.07 -3.03
C ARG A 53 -3.05 0.50 -2.44
N ASP A 54 -3.01 0.61 -1.12
CA ASP A 54 -1.86 1.08 -0.37
C ASP A 54 -0.79 0.02 -0.27
N VAL A 55 0.43 0.45 0.07
CA VAL A 55 1.52 -0.43 0.50
C VAL A 55 1.11 -1.32 1.70
N SER A 56 0.08 -0.91 2.44
CA SER A 56 -0.53 -1.66 3.56
C SER A 56 -1.54 -2.73 3.10
N SER A 57 -1.97 -2.72 1.83
CA SER A 57 -2.84 -3.75 1.27
C SER A 57 -2.11 -5.11 1.29
N GLY A 58 -2.69 -6.09 1.97
CA GLY A 58 -2.07 -7.40 2.22
C GLY A 58 -1.18 -7.48 3.48
N ARG A 59 -1.03 -6.39 4.25
CA ARG A 59 -0.32 -6.37 5.56
C ARG A 59 -1.22 -5.87 6.70
N SER A 60 -2.50 -5.74 6.43
CA SER A 60 -3.55 -5.32 7.35
C SER A 60 -4.51 -6.48 7.56
N ILE A 61 -4.98 -6.67 8.79
CA ILE A 61 -5.98 -7.67 9.16
C ILE A 61 -7.01 -6.98 10.05
N ALA A 62 -8.28 -7.13 9.72
CA ALA A 62 -9.36 -6.65 10.57
C ALA A 62 -9.47 -7.53 11.82
N VAL A 63 -9.66 -6.90 12.98
CA VAL A 63 -9.91 -7.58 14.25
C VAL A 63 -11.43 -7.68 14.41
N LEU A 64 -12.00 -8.85 14.17
CA LEU A 64 -13.45 -9.07 14.19
C LEU A 64 -13.98 -9.47 15.57
N THR A 65 -13.12 -10.00 16.44
CA THR A 65 -13.50 -10.52 17.75
C THR A 65 -12.77 -9.79 18.87
N ALA A 66 -13.27 -9.90 20.10
CA ALA A 66 -12.66 -9.26 21.26
C ALA A 66 -11.25 -9.79 21.61
N ASN A 67 -10.83 -10.93 21.05
CA ASN A 67 -9.49 -11.47 21.28
C ASN A 67 -8.51 -11.02 20.18
N PRO A 68 -7.56 -10.12 20.48
CA PRO A 68 -6.61 -9.61 19.49
C PRO A 68 -5.47 -10.58 19.16
N MET A 69 -5.29 -11.64 19.95
CA MET A 69 -4.13 -12.53 19.83
C MET A 69 -4.17 -13.37 18.55
N ALA A 70 -5.35 -13.88 18.17
CA ALA A 70 -5.53 -14.66 16.95
C ALA A 70 -5.21 -13.86 15.66
N PRO A 71 -5.78 -12.66 15.44
CA PRO A 71 -5.42 -11.86 14.26
C PRO A 71 -3.96 -11.40 14.28
N TYR A 72 -3.36 -11.16 15.45
CA TYR A 72 -1.93 -10.84 15.56
C TYR A 72 -1.02 -11.99 15.12
N SER A 73 -1.30 -13.23 15.57
CA SER A 73 -0.56 -14.42 15.15
C SER A 73 -0.69 -14.66 13.64
N ARG A 74 -1.89 -14.47 13.09
CA ARG A 74 -2.13 -14.55 11.64
C ARG A 74 -1.31 -13.49 10.89
N LEU A 75 -1.30 -12.24 11.39
CA LEU A 75 -0.49 -11.16 10.81
C LEU A 75 0.99 -11.51 10.83
N ASN A 76 1.49 -12.07 11.93
CA ASN A 76 2.88 -12.53 12.03
C ASN A 76 3.21 -13.59 10.96
N GLY A 77 2.31 -14.54 10.73
CA GLY A 77 2.44 -15.53 9.66
C GLY A 77 2.54 -14.89 8.28
N ILE A 78 1.64 -13.95 7.96
CA ILE A 78 1.63 -13.22 6.69
C ILE A 78 2.93 -12.42 6.48
N LEU A 79 3.38 -11.69 7.50
CA LEU A 79 4.63 -10.91 7.43
C LEU A 79 5.87 -11.79 7.24
N SER A 80 5.86 -13.01 7.81
CA SER A 80 6.93 -13.99 7.65
C SER A 80 6.91 -14.63 6.26
N GLY A 81 5.74 -15.09 5.79
CA GLY A 81 5.56 -15.71 4.47
C GLY A 81 5.94 -14.76 3.32
N ASN A 82 5.61 -13.48 3.46
CA ASN A 82 6.00 -12.44 2.49
C ASN A 82 7.47 -11.99 2.63
N ASN A 83 8.25 -12.55 3.56
CA ASN A 83 9.66 -12.22 3.81
C ASN A 83 9.95 -10.75 4.17
N ILE A 84 8.94 -9.98 4.59
CA ILE A 84 9.05 -8.53 4.83
C ILE A 84 10.10 -8.21 5.90
N ARG A 85 10.11 -8.97 7.00
CA ARG A 85 11.08 -8.76 8.10
C ARG A 85 12.52 -8.98 7.65
N ARG A 86 12.76 -10.00 6.82
CA ARG A 86 14.08 -10.30 6.26
C ARG A 86 14.52 -9.18 5.32
N GLU A 87 13.61 -8.72 4.47
CA GLU A 87 13.88 -7.63 3.54
C GLU A 87 14.23 -6.34 4.29
N LEU A 88 13.45 -5.95 5.31
CA LEU A 88 13.76 -4.80 6.16
C LEU A 88 15.14 -4.94 6.79
N ARG A 89 15.49 -6.11 7.33
CA ARG A 89 16.81 -6.36 7.91
C ARG A 89 17.94 -6.20 6.90
N LEU A 90 17.76 -6.70 5.67
CA LEU A 90 18.74 -6.57 4.59
C LEU A 90 18.86 -5.12 4.10
N LYS A 91 17.75 -4.38 4.06
CA LYS A 91 17.70 -2.97 3.62
C LYS A 91 18.25 -1.98 4.64
N ARG A 92 18.39 -2.35 5.93
CA ARG A 92 18.95 -1.46 6.97
C ARG A 92 20.34 -0.91 6.62
N ARG A 93 21.15 -1.64 5.84
CA ARG A 93 22.47 -1.22 5.40
C ARG A 93 22.66 -1.55 3.92
N TYR A 94 23.47 -0.75 3.24
CA TYR A 94 23.82 -1.03 1.85
C TYR A 94 24.63 -2.33 1.72
N GLU A 95 24.15 -3.24 0.87
CA GLU A 95 24.87 -4.46 0.48
C GLU A 95 25.45 -4.25 -0.92
N LYS A 96 26.79 -4.30 -1.05
CA LYS A 96 27.48 -4.25 -2.36
C LYS A 96 26.93 -5.33 -3.29
N PRO A 97 26.70 -5.07 -4.60
CA PRO A 97 26.08 -6.03 -5.52
C PRO A 97 26.80 -7.38 -5.61
N ASN A 98 28.13 -7.42 -5.54
CA ASN A 98 28.88 -8.67 -5.54
C ASN A 98 28.61 -9.53 -4.30
N LYS A 99 28.54 -8.91 -3.11
CA LYS A 99 28.19 -9.62 -1.87
C LYS A 99 26.76 -10.15 -1.94
N LYS A 100 25.82 -9.35 -2.49
CA LYS A 100 24.44 -9.77 -2.74
C LYS A 100 24.35 -10.99 -3.66
N ARG A 101 25.12 -11.02 -4.76
CA ARG A 101 25.16 -12.17 -5.69
C ARG A 101 25.65 -13.44 -5.01
N VAL A 102 26.74 -13.37 -4.25
CA VAL A 102 27.31 -14.50 -3.50
C VAL A 102 26.30 -15.01 -2.48
N ARG A 103 25.71 -14.12 -1.68
CA ARG A 103 24.65 -14.46 -0.71
C ARG A 103 23.51 -15.21 -1.38
N LEU A 104 22.96 -14.68 -2.48
CA LEU A 104 21.85 -15.30 -3.19
C LEU A 104 22.22 -16.67 -3.78
N SER A 105 23.46 -16.86 -4.25
CA SER A 105 23.94 -18.15 -4.74
C SER A 105 23.96 -19.20 -3.63
N ILE A 106 24.55 -18.86 -2.48
CA ILE A 106 24.62 -19.75 -1.31
C ILE A 106 23.21 -20.07 -0.80
N GLU A 107 22.34 -19.06 -0.66
CA GLU A 107 20.96 -19.25 -0.23
C GLU A 107 20.18 -20.20 -1.16
N ARG A 108 20.35 -20.05 -2.49
CA ARG A 108 19.71 -20.94 -3.47
C ARG A 108 20.27 -22.37 -3.38
N SER A 109 21.59 -22.51 -3.25
CA SER A 109 22.24 -23.82 -3.12
C SER A 109 21.74 -24.55 -1.88
N ASN A 110 21.74 -23.87 -0.73
CA ASN A 110 21.25 -24.43 0.53
C ASN A 110 19.76 -24.79 0.45
N LYS A 111 18.94 -23.96 -0.20
CA LYS A 111 17.52 -24.27 -0.39
C LYS A 111 17.32 -25.54 -1.22
N ARG A 112 18.07 -25.70 -2.31
CA ARG A 112 18.01 -26.90 -3.17
C ARG A 112 18.53 -28.13 -2.45
N PHE A 113 19.67 -28.00 -1.76
CA PHE A 113 20.26 -29.08 -0.97
C PHE A 113 19.29 -29.57 0.11
N ASN A 114 18.70 -28.66 0.89
CA ASN A 114 17.76 -29.04 1.94
C ASN A 114 16.49 -29.70 1.39
N ALA A 115 16.02 -29.30 0.21
CA ALA A 115 14.89 -29.96 -0.45
C ALA A 115 15.24 -31.40 -0.86
N MET A 116 16.38 -31.61 -1.54
CA MET A 116 16.85 -32.94 -1.93
C MET A 116 17.09 -33.86 -0.73
N VAL A 117 17.68 -33.32 0.35
CA VAL A 117 17.90 -34.07 1.60
C VAL A 117 16.56 -34.48 2.20
N ARG A 118 15.58 -33.57 2.25
CA ARG A 118 14.22 -33.88 2.74
C ARG A 118 13.58 -35.00 1.92
N GLU A 119 13.60 -34.91 0.60
CA GLU A 119 13.04 -35.94 -0.29
C GLU A 119 13.69 -37.31 -0.07
N LYS A 120 15.02 -37.35 0.07
CA LYS A 120 15.75 -38.60 0.37
C LYS A 120 15.40 -39.17 1.74
N MET A 121 15.29 -38.32 2.77
CA MET A 121 14.92 -38.76 4.12
C MET A 121 13.48 -39.27 4.17
N GLU A 122 12.56 -38.62 3.47
CA GLU A 122 11.17 -39.09 3.35
C GLU A 122 11.10 -40.48 2.68
N LEU A 123 11.95 -40.76 1.70
CA LEU A 123 12.04 -42.09 1.10
C LEU A 123 12.57 -43.13 2.10
N VAL A 124 13.66 -42.82 2.81
CA VAL A 124 14.24 -43.72 3.83
C VAL A 124 13.23 -43.99 4.95
N ASP A 125 12.51 -42.97 5.41
CA ASP A 125 11.48 -43.12 6.43
C ASP A 125 10.33 -44.02 5.97
N LYS A 126 9.91 -43.92 4.69
CA LYS A 126 8.91 -44.83 4.11
C LYS A 126 9.41 -46.27 4.10
N MET A 127 10.65 -46.50 3.67
CA MET A 127 11.26 -47.84 3.63
C MET A 127 11.47 -48.42 5.04
N ARG A 128 11.75 -47.59 6.04
CA ARG A 128 11.96 -48.01 7.44
C ARG A 128 10.66 -48.38 8.16
N ARG A 129 9.55 -47.71 7.81
CA ARG A 129 8.23 -47.90 8.45
C ARG A 129 7.40 -49.01 7.80
N MET A 130 7.85 -49.54 6.66
CA MET A 130 7.39 -50.82 6.09
C MET A 130 7.95 -51.97 6.90
#